data_AF-A0A1X1WGV6-F1
#
_entry.id   AF-A0A1X1WGV6-F1
#
_cell.length_a   1.000
_cell.length_b   1.000
_cell.length_c   1.000
_cell.angle_alpha   90.00
_cell.angle_beta   90.00
_cell.angle_gamma   90.00
#
_symmetry.space_group_name_H-M   'P 1'
#
loop_
_entity.id
_entity.type
_entity.pdbx_description
1 polymer ?
#
loop_
_entity_poly.entity_id
_entity_poly.type
_entity_poly.pdbx_seq_one_letter_code
_entity_poly.pdbx_strand_id
1 'polypeptide(L)'
;MGGQVLRVSLSPTVTSLTESALADEILLLASISRLQALAGQHAIIAALMGRLGRDPAATLSFLERDLGLPSPQSVTEVRAEVFANRYYSDSA
;
A
#
# COMPACT_ATOMS: atom_id res chain seq x y z
N MET A 1 9.87 9.58 -2.67
CA MET A 1 9.20 8.27 -2.75
C MET A 1 7.70 8.49 -2.96
N GLY A 2 7.24 8.79 -4.19
CA GLY A 2 5.89 9.34 -4.46
C GLY A 2 4.76 8.33 -4.73
N GLY A 3 4.97 7.03 -4.51
CA GLY A 3 3.99 5.98 -4.86
C GLY A 3 3.91 5.65 -6.34
N GLN A 4 4.85 6.16 -7.15
CA GLN A 4 5.01 5.78 -8.55
C GLN A 4 5.49 4.34 -8.71
N VAL A 5 4.89 3.61 -9.65
CA VAL A 5 5.33 2.26 -10.03
C VAL A 5 6.57 2.37 -10.89
N LEU A 6 7.67 1.77 -10.44
CA LEU A 6 8.95 1.80 -11.16
C LEU A 6 9.13 0.62 -12.12
N ARG A 7 8.59 -0.54 -11.75
CA ARG A 7 8.72 -1.78 -12.50
C ARG A 7 7.58 -2.72 -12.18
N VAL A 8 7.08 -3.40 -13.21
CA VAL A 8 6.19 -4.56 -13.08
C VAL A 8 6.94 -5.76 -13.64
N SER A 9 7.06 -6.81 -12.84
CA SER A 9 7.65 -8.08 -13.25
C SER A 9 6.53 -9.12 -13.34
N LEU A 10 6.40 -9.76 -14.49
CA LEU A 10 5.36 -10.76 -14.75
C LEU A 10 5.94 -12.17 -14.68
N SER A 11 5.22 -13.08 -14.01
CA SER A 11 5.52 -14.52 -14.05
C SER A 11 5.07 -15.12 -15.39
N PRO A 12 5.74 -16.14 -15.95
CA PRO A 12 5.23 -16.86 -17.12
C PRO A 12 3.81 -17.41 -16.94
N THR A 13 3.40 -17.69 -15.70
CA THR A 13 2.07 -18.20 -15.36
C THR A 13 0.94 -17.24 -15.73
N VAL A 14 1.21 -15.94 -15.89
CA VAL A 14 0.16 -14.97 -16.27
C VAL A 14 -0.38 -15.18 -17.68
N THR A 15 0.28 -16.01 -18.49
CA THR A 15 -0.18 -16.37 -19.85
C THR A 15 -1.49 -17.16 -19.87
N SER A 16 -1.89 -17.75 -18.73
CA SER A 16 -3.21 -18.38 -18.58
C SER A 16 -4.35 -17.37 -18.30
N LEU A 17 -4.02 -16.10 -18.03
CA LEU A 17 -5.01 -15.05 -17.76
C LEU A 17 -5.44 -14.36 -19.04
N THR A 18 -6.69 -13.89 -19.07
CA THR A 18 -7.11 -12.91 -20.08
C THR A 18 -6.41 -11.58 -19.85
N GLU A 19 -6.32 -10.74 -20.89
CA GLU A 19 -5.76 -9.39 -20.78
C GLU A 19 -6.46 -8.57 -19.68
N SER A 20 -7.78 -8.65 -19.59
CA SER A 20 -8.56 -7.96 -18.56
C SER A 20 -8.21 -8.44 -17.15
N ALA A 21 -8.10 -9.76 -16.94
CA ALA A 21 -7.74 -10.33 -15.66
C ALA A 21 -6.32 -9.94 -15.24
N LEU A 22 -5.37 -9.93 -16.19
CA LEU A 22 -4.00 -9.47 -15.94
C LEU A 22 -3.95 -7.97 -15.63
N ALA A 23 -4.72 -7.14 -16.34
CA ALA A 23 -4.80 -5.71 -16.08
C ALA A 23 -5.33 -5.44 -14.66
N ASP A 24 -6.40 -6.13 -14.26
CA ASP A 24 -6.97 -6.02 -12.92
C ASP A 24 -5.98 -6.44 -11.83
N GLU A 25 -5.18 -7.46 -12.10
CA GLU A 25 -4.12 -7.93 -11.20
C GLU A 25 -3.00 -6.90 -11.03
N ILE A 26 -2.52 -6.33 -12.14
CA ILE A 26 -1.46 -5.31 -12.13
C ILE A 26 -1.96 -4.04 -11.41
N LEU A 27 -3.18 -3.58 -11.72
CA LEU A 27 -3.75 -2.39 -11.09
C LEU A 27 -3.95 -2.60 -9.59
N LEU A 28 -4.40 -3.78 -9.18
CA LEU A 28 -4.51 -4.13 -7.76
C LEU A 28 -3.16 -4.06 -7.06
N LEU A 29 -2.15 -4.76 -7.56
CA LEU A 29 -0.81 -4.79 -6.94
C LEU A 29 -0.14 -3.40 -6.95
N ALA A 30 -0.36 -2.62 -8.01
CA ALA A 30 0.09 -1.23 -8.08
C ALA A 30 -0.56 -0.36 -7.00
N SER A 31 -1.86 -0.54 -6.74
CA SER A 31 -2.56 0.21 -5.68
C SER A 31 -1.99 -0.11 -4.28
N ILE A 32 -1.71 -1.38 -3.99
CA ILE A 32 -1.10 -1.81 -2.72
C ILE A 32 0.32 -1.25 -2.60
N SER A 33 1.11 -1.30 -3.69
CA SER A 33 2.46 -0.75 -3.72
C SER A 33 2.47 0.76 -3.47
N ARG A 34 1.47 1.49 -4.00
CA ARG A 34 1.28 2.92 -3.72
C ARG A 34 0.99 3.15 -2.23
N LEU A 35 0.09 2.37 -1.63
CA LEU A 35 -0.21 2.47 -0.20
C LEU A 35 1.02 2.23 0.67
N GLN A 36 1.83 1.22 0.33
CA GLN A 36 3.10 0.94 1.02
C GLN A 36 4.09 2.11 0.93
N ALA A 37 4.21 2.74 -0.25
CA ALA A 37 5.05 3.91 -0.40
C ALA A 37 4.57 5.10 0.44
N LEU A 38 3.25 5.32 0.54
CA LEU A 38 2.67 6.37 1.38
C LEU A 38 2.88 6.08 2.88
N ALA A 39 2.74 4.83 3.32
CA ALA A 39 3.07 4.44 4.69
C ALA A 39 4.58 4.61 5.00
N GLY A 40 5.44 4.44 4.01
CA GLY A 40 6.85 4.80 4.12
C GLY A 40 7.05 6.30 4.38
N GLN A 41 6.30 7.16 3.69
CA GLN A 41 6.31 8.61 3.96
C GLN A 41 5.78 8.93 5.35
N HIS A 42 4.70 8.26 5.79
CA HIS A 42 4.16 8.39 7.14
C HIS A 42 5.25 8.18 8.19
N ALA A 43 5.99 7.07 8.12
CA ALA A 43 7.04 6.74 9.08
C ALA A 43 8.17 7.79 9.11
N ILE A 44 8.60 8.28 7.94
CA ILE A 44 9.65 9.30 7.83
C ILE A 44 9.19 10.62 8.47
N ILE A 45 7.99 11.09 8.13
CA ILE A 45 7.50 12.38 8.62
C ILE A 45 7.18 12.31 10.12
N ALA A 46 6.61 11.19 10.60
CA ALA A 46 6.39 10.97 12.03
C ALA A 46 7.71 11.03 12.82
N ALA A 47 8.77 10.39 12.32
CA ALA A 47 10.10 10.45 12.94
C ALA A 47 10.67 11.87 12.95
N LEU A 48 10.49 12.65 11.88
CA LEU A 48 10.91 14.05 11.82
C LEU A 48 10.13 14.93 12.81
N MET A 49 8.82 14.77 12.91
CA MET A 49 7.97 15.51 13.85
C MET A 49 8.32 15.20 15.31
N GLY A 50 8.58 13.93 15.63
CA GLY A 50 9.05 13.52 16.96
C GLY A 50 10.39 14.17 17.33
N ARG A 51 11.32 14.27 16.37
CA ARG A 51 12.61 14.99 16.57
C ARG A 51 12.45 16.49 16.79
N LEU A 52 11.38 17.09 16.27
CA LEU A 52 11.04 18.49 16.50
C LEU A 52 10.27 18.71 17.83
N GLY A 53 10.08 17.65 18.62
CA GLY A 53 9.36 17.71 19.90
C GLY A 53 7.85 17.83 19.75
N ARG A 54 7.30 17.48 18.57
CA ARG A 54 5.85 17.52 18.36
C ARG A 54 5.17 16.37 19.07
N ASP A 55 3.98 16.65 19.60
CA ASP A 55 3.13 15.64 20.22
C ASP A 55 2.80 14.48 19.25
N PRO A 56 3.00 13.21 19.64
CA PRO A 56 2.74 12.05 18.79
C PRO A 56 1.28 11.92 18.35
N ALA A 57 0.31 12.24 19.21
CA ALA A 57 -1.11 12.10 18.88
C ALA A 57 -1.56 13.15 17.85
N ALA A 58 -1.14 14.41 18.04
CA ALA A 58 -1.35 15.47 17.06
C ALA A 58 -0.66 15.17 15.74
N THR A 59 0.54 14.58 15.77
CA THR A 59 1.30 14.17 14.58
C THR A 59 0.56 13.09 13.80
N LEU A 60 0.08 12.04 14.47
CA LEU A 60 -0.70 10.97 13.83
C LEU A 60 -1.94 11.51 13.14
N SER A 61 -2.72 12.35 13.84
CA SER A 61 -3.93 12.95 13.25
C SER A 61 -3.60 13.80 12.03
N PHE A 62 -2.52 14.59 12.07
CA PHE A 62 -2.07 15.40 10.93
C PHE A 62 -1.67 14.52 9.73
N LEU A 63 -0.92 13.45 9.98
CA LEU A 63 -0.46 12.56 8.92
C LEU A 63 -1.61 11.84 8.23
N GLU A 64 -2.55 11.28 9.00
CA GLU A 64 -3.64 10.49 8.44
C GLU A 64 -4.75 11.36 7.84
N ARG A 65 -5.10 12.49 8.47
CA ARG A 65 -6.24 13.32 8.04
C ARG A 65 -5.86 14.41 7.05
N ASP A 66 -4.74 15.10 7.29
CA ASP A 66 -4.39 16.28 6.50
C ASP A 66 -3.46 15.90 5.33
N LEU A 67 -2.54 14.97 5.54
CA LEU A 67 -1.63 14.48 4.49
C LEU A 67 -2.10 13.20 3.80
N GLY A 68 -3.13 12.54 4.32
CA GLY A 68 -3.66 11.29 3.76
C GLY A 68 -2.64 10.15 3.73
N LEU A 69 -1.67 10.17 4.65
CA LEU A 69 -0.62 9.16 4.75
C LEU A 69 -1.10 8.05 5.69
N PRO A 70 -1.35 6.83 5.17
CA PRO A 70 -1.87 5.74 5.99
C PRO A 70 -0.79 5.23 6.95
N SER A 71 -1.23 4.71 8.08
CA SER A 71 -0.35 3.99 8.99
C SER A 71 0.14 2.67 8.34
N PRO A 72 1.35 2.18 8.70
CA PRO A 72 1.81 0.87 8.24
C PRO A 72 0.89 -0.30 8.61
N GLN A 73 0.18 -0.17 9.75
CA GLN A 73 -0.79 -1.17 10.20
C GLN A 73 -1.99 -1.23 9.26
N SER A 74 -2.58 -0.08 8.93
CA SER A 74 -3.71 0.00 8.01
C SER A 74 -3.38 -0.55 6.61
N VAL A 75 -2.15 -0.32 6.11
CA VAL A 75 -1.71 -0.92 4.84
C VAL A 75 -1.61 -2.45 4.92
N THR A 76 -1.21 -2.96 6.08
CA THR A 76 -1.14 -4.41 6.33
C THR A 76 -2.53 -5.04 6.36
N GLU A 77 -3.49 -4.38 6.99
CA GLU A 77 -4.89 -4.80 7.05
C GLU A 77 -5.53 -4.83 5.66
N VAL A 78 -5.40 -3.74 4.88
CA VAL A 78 -5.90 -3.67 3.49
C VAL A 78 -5.29 -4.77 2.64
N ARG A 79 -3.99 -5.05 2.80
CA ARG A 79 -3.33 -6.14 2.08
C ARG A 79 -3.91 -7.49 2.50
N ALA A 80 -4.08 -7.74 3.79
CA ALA A 80 -4.65 -9.01 4.27
C ALA A 80 -6.06 -9.24 3.72
N GLU A 81 -6.90 -8.21 3.73
CA GLU A 81 -8.28 -8.27 3.22
C GLU A 81 -8.31 -8.56 1.71
N VAL A 82 -7.54 -7.82 0.92
CA VAL A 82 -7.46 -8.03 -0.53
C VAL A 82 -7.00 -9.45 -0.85
N PHE A 83 -5.99 -9.95 -0.14
CA PHE A 83 -5.47 -11.28 -0.38
C PHE A 83 -6.44 -12.37 0.04
N ALA A 84 -7.15 -12.19 1.16
CA ALA A 84 -8.19 -13.12 1.62
C ALA A 84 -9.36 -13.19 0.63
N ASN A 85 -9.81 -12.05 0.08
CA ASN A 85 -10.93 -12.05 -0.85
C ASN A 85 -10.59 -12.58 -2.25
N ARG A 86 -9.33 -12.46 -2.70
CA ARG A 86 -8.95 -12.77 -4.10
C ARG A 86 -8.19 -14.08 -4.29
N TYR A 87 -7.40 -14.53 -3.31
CA TYR A 87 -6.56 -15.74 -3.48
C TYR A 87 -7.00 -16.93 -2.62
N TYR A 88 -7.75 -16.72 -1.53
CA TYR A 88 -8.26 -17.83 -0.73
C TYR A 88 -9.35 -18.63 -1.46
N SER A 89 -10.03 -18.00 -2.43
CA SER A 89 -11.01 -18.66 -3.32
C SER A 89 -10.38 -19.47 -4.45
N ASP A 90 -9.09 -19.30 -4.73
CA ASP A 90 -8.35 -20.00 -5.81
C ASP A 90 -7.61 -21.25 -5.30
N SER A 91 -7.76 -21.56 -4.00
CA SER A 91 -7.07 -22.66 -3.30
C SER A 91 -7.98 -23.82 -2.87
N ALA A 92 -9.24 -23.86 -3.32
CA ALA A 92 -10.24 -24.88 -2.97
C ALA A 92 -10.77 -25.59 -4.22
#